data_AF-A0A6G9YLM8-F1
#
_entry.id   AF-A0A6G9YLM8-F1
#
_cell.length_a   1.000
_cell.length_b   1.000
_cell.length_c   1.000
_cell.angle_alpha   90.00
_cell.angle_beta   90.00
_cell.angle_gamma   90.00
#
_symmetry.space_group_name_H-M   'P 1'
#
loop_
_entity.id
_entity.type
_entity.pdbx_description
1 polymer ?
#
loop_
_entity_poly.entity_id
_entity_poly.type
_entity_poly.pdbx_seq_one_letter_code
_entity_poly.pdbx_strand_id
1 'polypeptide(L)'
;MRFAVREVVVTDRSVQLRIVRRDTDALDAERVETTLGPALVTTPEQTVLDLARRPELGNAEVEIRSAIETLYRRSDSSRLAQLAVDQRSGAALRRAKSWVGREYRRT
;
A
#
# COMPACT_ATOMS: atom_id res chain seq x y z
N MET A 1 15.76 6.93 -9.68
CA MET A 1 14.43 7.59 -9.64
C MET A 1 14.44 8.56 -8.46
N ARG A 2 14.22 9.86 -8.68
CA ARG A 2 14.31 10.90 -7.63
C ARG A 2 12.93 11.11 -6.99
N PHE A 3 12.83 11.04 -5.67
CA PHE A 3 11.63 11.46 -4.94
C PHE A 3 11.75 12.94 -4.59
N ALA A 4 10.65 13.68 -4.70
CA ALA A 4 10.57 14.98 -4.07
C ALA A 4 10.32 14.75 -2.58
N VAL A 5 11.38 14.84 -1.78
CA VAL A 5 11.26 14.90 -0.33
C VAL A 5 11.03 16.37 0.00
N ARG A 6 9.91 16.67 0.66
CA ARG A 6 9.59 18.03 1.10
C ARG A 6 9.27 17.98 2.58
N GLU A 7 9.95 18.81 3.36
CA GLU A 7 9.59 19.03 4.75
C GLU A 7 8.30 19.86 4.79
N VAL A 8 7.32 19.39 5.56
CA VAL A 8 6.03 20.06 5.72
C VAL A 8 5.74 20.12 7.21
N VAL A 9 5.41 21.32 7.68
CA VAL A 9 4.94 21.52 9.05
C VAL A 9 3.46 21.17 9.06
N VAL A 10 3.09 20.14 9.84
CA VAL A 10 1.69 19.84 10.15
C VAL A 10 1.37 20.55 11.47
N THR A 11 0.12 20.96 11.64
CA THR A 11 -0.32 21.86 12.73
C THR A 11 0.03 21.34 14.14
N ASP A 12 0.16 20.02 14.30
CA ASP A 12 0.42 19.33 15.57
C ASP A 12 1.88 18.90 15.75
N ARG A 13 2.67 18.77 14.68
CA ARG A 13 4.07 18.30 14.72
C ARG A 13 4.83 18.53 13.41
N SER A 14 6.15 18.59 13.50
CA SER A 14 7.04 18.52 12.34
C SER A 14 7.16 17.08 11.83
N VAL A 15 6.95 16.87 10.52
CA VAL A 15 7.09 15.54 9.89
C VAL A 15 7.82 15.62 8.55
N GLN A 16 8.43 14.51 8.14
CA GLN A 16 9.00 14.36 6.82
C GLN A 16 7.97 13.73 5.87
N LEU A 17 7.59 14.43 4.80
CA LEU A 17 6.71 13.89 3.77
C LEU A 17 7.52 13.44 2.55
N ARG A 18 7.29 12.18 2.15
CA ARG A 18 7.80 11.63 0.90
C ARG A 18 6.65 11.50 -0.09
N ILE A 19 6.58 12.42 -1.05
CA ILE A 19 5.51 12.43 -2.06
C ILE A 19 5.99 11.67 -3.30
N VAL A 20 5.16 10.72 -3.73
CA VAL A 20 5.43 9.88 -4.90
C VAL A 20 4.37 10.15 -5.95
N ARG A 21 4.79 10.49 -7.17
CA ARG A 21 3.86 10.63 -8.30
C ARG A 21 3.27 9.27 -8.67
N ARG A 22 1.95 9.26 -8.90
CA ARG A 22 1.19 8.12 -9.41
C ARG A 22 0.28 8.56 -10.54
N ASP A 23 -0.04 7.59 -11.39
CA ASP A 23 -1.12 7.68 -12.35
C ASP A 23 -2.42 7.35 -11.60
N THR A 24 -3.29 8.35 -11.46
CA THR A 24 -4.54 8.23 -10.68
C THR A 24 -5.61 7.46 -11.43
N ASP A 25 -5.57 7.45 -12.76
CA ASP A 25 -6.58 6.76 -13.57
C ASP A 25 -6.36 5.24 -13.54
N ALA A 26 -5.13 4.82 -13.21
CA ALA A 26 -4.76 3.42 -13.04
C ALA A 26 -4.94 2.92 -11.60
N LEU A 27 -5.36 3.76 -10.65
CA LEU A 27 -5.58 3.35 -9.26
C LEU A 27 -6.88 2.56 -9.14
N ASP A 28 -6.79 1.39 -8.54
CA ASP A 28 -7.98 0.71 -8.10
C ASP A 28 -8.49 1.33 -6.79
N ALA A 29 -9.58 2.07 -6.90
CA ALA A 29 -10.16 2.84 -5.81
C ALA A 29 -11.67 2.62 -5.71
N GLU A 30 -12.16 2.67 -4.48
CA GLU A 30 -13.57 2.61 -4.15
C GLU A 30 -14.01 3.91 -3.45
N ARG A 31 -15.28 4.26 -3.64
CA ARG A 31 -15.87 5.42 -2.96
C ARG A 31 -16.46 4.97 -1.63
N VAL A 32 -16.00 5.59 -0.54
CA VAL A 32 -16.49 5.32 0.81
C VAL A 32 -17.08 6.59 1.42
N GLU A 33 -18.06 6.43 2.30
CA GLU A 33 -18.57 7.52 3.12
C GLU A 33 -17.67 7.72 4.36
N THR A 34 -17.30 8.96 4.64
CA THR A 34 -16.54 9.32 5.84
C THR A 34 -17.26 10.44 6.60
N THR A 35 -16.84 10.71 7.83
CA THR A 35 -17.38 11.83 8.63
C THR A 35 -17.13 13.20 8.00
N LEU A 36 -16.16 13.31 7.08
CA LEU A 36 -15.84 14.52 6.33
C LEU A 36 -16.54 14.58 4.96
N GLY A 37 -17.43 13.61 4.68
CA GLY A 37 -18.05 13.42 3.38
C GLY A 37 -17.43 12.26 2.60
N PRO A 38 -17.91 12.02 1.36
CA PRO A 38 -17.44 10.91 0.56
C PRO A 38 -16.03 11.11 0.04
N ALA A 39 -15.25 10.03 0.01
CA ALA A 39 -13.87 10.02 -0.47
C ALA A 39 -13.57 8.78 -1.31
N LEU A 40 -12.58 8.90 -2.19
CA LEU A 40 -11.97 7.75 -2.87
C LEU A 40 -10.84 7.20 -1.99
N VAL A 41 -10.86 5.90 -1.76
CA VAL A 41 -9.79 5.17 -1.07
C VAL A 41 -9.33 4.01 -1.94
N THR A 42 -8.06 3.63 -1.84
CA THR A 42 -7.55 2.45 -2.53
C THR A 42 -8.20 1.18 -1.97
N THR A 43 -8.50 0.23 -2.85
CA THR A 43 -8.98 -1.09 -2.42
C THR A 43 -7.93 -1.82 -1.56
N PRO A 44 -8.31 -2.84 -0.78
CA PRO A 44 -7.34 -3.66 -0.04
C PRO A 44 -6.24 -4.22 -0.95
N GLU A 45 -6.59 -4.69 -2.14
CA GLU A 45 -5.67 -5.25 -3.12
C GLU A 45 -4.65 -4.21 -3.62
N GLN A 46 -5.14 -3.02 -3.97
CA GLN A 46 -4.29 -1.90 -4.36
C GLN A 46 -3.33 -1.52 -3.24
N THR A 47 -3.86 -1.41 -2.01
CA THR A 47 -3.09 -1.04 -0.82
C THR A 47 -1.99 -2.05 -0.51
N VAL A 48 -2.27 -3.36 -0.64
CA VAL A 48 -1.25 -4.42 -0.51
C VAL A 48 -0.11 -4.21 -1.52
N LEU A 49 -0.44 -3.96 -2.79
CA LEU A 49 0.57 -3.75 -3.82
C LEU A 49 1.39 -2.47 -3.60
N ASP A 50 0.75 -1.40 -3.12
CA ASP A 50 1.42 -0.14 -2.88
C ASP A 50 2.40 -0.21 -1.69
N LEU A 51 1.97 -0.80 -0.58
CA LEU A 51 2.84 -1.03 0.58
C LEU A 51 4.02 -1.96 0.23
N ALA A 52 3.76 -3.06 -0.49
CA ALA A 52 4.79 -4.03 -0.85
C ALA A 52 5.76 -3.52 -1.94
N ARG A 53 5.38 -2.50 -2.71
CA ARG A 53 6.21 -1.92 -3.77
C ARG A 53 7.40 -1.14 -3.20
N ARG A 54 7.24 -0.50 -2.04
CA ARG A 54 8.28 0.32 -1.39
C ARG A 54 8.16 0.29 0.14
N PRO A 55 8.45 -0.86 0.76
CA PRO A 55 8.26 -1.05 2.19
C PRO A 55 9.19 -0.22 3.08
N GLU A 56 10.26 0.34 2.52
CA GLU A 56 11.21 1.22 3.21
C GLU A 56 10.74 2.70 3.26
N LEU A 57 9.56 3.02 2.73
CA LEU A 57 9.01 4.37 2.81
C LEU A 57 8.38 4.61 4.20
N GLY A 58 8.95 5.57 4.93
CA GLY A 58 8.38 6.07 6.18
C GLY A 58 8.97 5.47 7.46
N ASN A 59 10.05 4.68 7.37
CA ASN A 59 10.74 4.05 8.51
C ASN A 59 9.76 3.24 9.40
N ALA A 60 8.82 2.53 8.78
CA ALA A 60 7.74 1.78 9.42
C ALA A 60 7.66 0.34 8.87
N GLU A 61 8.82 -0.27 8.60
CA GLU A 61 8.93 -1.56 7.91
C GLU A 61 8.19 -2.68 8.66
N VAL A 62 8.17 -2.62 10.00
CA VAL A 62 7.50 -3.61 10.86
C VAL A 62 5.98 -3.49 10.74
N GLU A 63 5.46 -2.27 10.83
CA GLU A 63 4.04 -1.94 10.72
C GLU A 63 3.51 -2.26 9.31
N ILE A 64 4.30 -1.96 8.28
CA ILE A 64 3.96 -2.24 6.88
C ILE A 64 3.74 -3.74 6.67
N ARG A 65 4.58 -4.59 7.26
CA ARG A 65 4.42 -6.03 7.13
C ARG A 65 3.11 -6.52 7.75
N SER A 66 2.82 -6.09 8.98
CA SER A 66 1.57 -6.45 9.68
C SER A 66 0.31 -5.94 8.95
N ALA A 67 0.38 -4.73 8.40
CA ALA A 67 -0.68 -4.16 7.58
C ALA A 67 -0.92 -5.00 6.32
N ILE A 68 0.15 -5.41 5.61
CA ILE A 68 0.05 -6.27 4.44
C ILE A 68 -0.56 -7.63 4.81
N GLU A 69 -0.13 -8.26 5.89
CA GLU A 69 -0.69 -9.55 6.32
C GLU A 69 -2.20 -9.45 6.58
N THR A 70 -2.64 -8.37 7.24
CA THR A 70 -4.05 -8.11 7.52
C THR A 70 -4.86 -7.84 6.26
N LEU A 71 -4.38 -6.96 5.38
CA LEU A 71 -5.08 -6.59 4.14
C LEU A 71 -5.10 -7.75 3.14
N TYR A 72 -4.02 -8.53 3.05
CA TYR A 72 -3.92 -9.68 2.17
C TYR A 72 -4.97 -10.74 2.50
N ARG A 73 -5.22 -11.00 3.79
CA ARG A 73 -6.28 -11.93 4.23
C ARG A 73 -7.70 -11.47 3.84
N ARG A 74 -7.90 -10.16 3.66
CA ARG A 74 -9.18 -9.57 3.24
C ARG A 74 -9.30 -9.38 1.73
N SER A 75 -8.21 -9.62 0.99
CA SER A 75 -8.14 -9.37 -0.45
C SER A 75 -8.75 -10.52 -1.25
N ASP A 76 -9.47 -10.19 -2.31
CA ASP A 76 -9.75 -11.11 -3.40
C ASP A 76 -8.44 -11.45 -4.12
N SER A 77 -8.03 -12.72 -4.03
CA SER A 77 -6.75 -13.18 -4.58
C SER A 77 -6.67 -13.10 -6.10
N SER A 78 -7.80 -13.24 -6.81
CA SER A 78 -7.87 -13.13 -8.26
C SER A 78 -7.76 -11.68 -8.69
N ARG A 79 -8.48 -10.77 -8.02
CA ARG A 79 -8.38 -9.32 -8.25
C ARG A 79 -6.97 -8.82 -7.98
N LEU A 80 -6.36 -9.23 -6.86
CA LEU A 80 -4.99 -8.86 -6.51
C LEU A 80 -3.97 -9.32 -7.56
N ALA A 81 -4.14 -10.55 -8.09
CA ALA A 81 -3.28 -11.06 -9.15
C ALA A 81 -3.44 -10.27 -10.46
N GLN A 82 -4.69 -9.96 -10.85
CA GLN A 82 -5.00 -9.19 -12.04
C GLN A 82 -4.42 -7.77 -11.97
N LEU A 83 -4.66 -7.06 -10.87
CA LEU A 83 -4.08 -5.73 -10.64
C LEU A 83 -2.54 -5.73 -10.69
N ALA A 84 -1.92 -6.80 -10.18
CA ALA A 84 -0.47 -6.93 -10.24
C ALA A 84 0.06 -7.10 -11.67
N VAL A 85 -0.71 -7.71 -12.57
CA VAL A 85 -0.39 -7.81 -13.99
C VAL A 85 -0.59 -6.45 -14.66
N ASP A 86 -1.78 -5.88 -14.55
CA ASP A 86 -2.19 -4.64 -15.22
C ASP A 86 -1.24 -3.47 -14.88
N GLN A 87 -0.84 -3.38 -13.61
CA GLN A 87 0.02 -2.31 -13.11
C GLN A 87 1.52 -2.68 -13.09
N ARG A 88 1.91 -3.81 -13.68
CA ARG A 88 3.29 -4.34 -13.66
C ARG A 88 3.89 -4.38 -12.25
N SER A 89 3.10 -4.81 -11.27
CA SER A 89 3.42 -4.88 -9.84
C SER A 89 3.82 -6.29 -9.37
N GLY A 90 4.18 -7.20 -10.28
CA GLY A 90 4.48 -8.60 -9.93
C GLY A 90 5.57 -8.80 -8.86
N ALA A 91 6.57 -7.91 -8.80
CA ALA A 91 7.58 -7.95 -7.73
C ALA A 91 6.99 -7.59 -6.34
N ALA A 92 6.06 -6.64 -6.29
CA ALA A 92 5.35 -6.28 -5.06
C ALA A 92 4.44 -7.43 -4.61
N LEU A 93 3.71 -8.06 -5.53
CA LEU A 93 2.88 -9.23 -5.22
C LEU A 93 3.70 -10.39 -4.65
N ARG A 94 4.85 -10.73 -5.28
CA ARG A 94 5.74 -11.77 -4.75
C ARG A 94 6.25 -11.44 -3.34
N ARG A 95 6.57 -10.18 -3.09
CA ARG A 95 7.01 -9.73 -1.77
C ARG A 95 5.91 -9.89 -0.73
N ALA A 96 4.69 -9.41 -1.02
CA ALA A 96 3.54 -9.57 -0.13
C ALA A 96 3.29 -11.04 0.21
N LYS A 97 3.25 -11.92 -0.80
CA LYS A 97 3.12 -13.38 -0.61
C LYS A 97 4.21 -13.97 0.27
N SER A 98 5.45 -13.51 0.12
CA SER A 98 6.58 -14.01 0.92
C SER A 98 6.48 -13.66 2.41
N TRP A 99 5.80 -12.57 2.76
CA TRP A 99 5.59 -12.17 4.15
C TRP A 99 4.47 -12.97 4.80
N VAL A 100 3.34 -13.11 4.11
CA VAL A 100 2.22 -13.95 4.55
C VAL A 100 2.66 -15.42 4.70
N GLY A 101 3.41 -15.97 3.73
CA GLY A 101 3.90 -17.35 3.78
C GLY A 101 5.03 -17.63 4.79
N ARG A 102 5.60 -16.60 5.44
CA ARG A 102 6.60 -16.75 6.52
C ARG A 102 5.97 -16.88 7.89
N GLU A 103 4.75 -16.36 8.09
CA GLU A 103 4.05 -16.43 9.37
C GLU A 103 3.48 -17.85 9.63
N TYR A 104 3.00 -18.53 8.58
CA TYR A 104 2.52 -19.92 8.61
C TYR A 104 3.59 -20.98 8.94
N ARG A 105 4.87 -20.61 9.01
CA ARG A 105 5.98 -21.54 9.34
C ARG A 105 6.50 -21.39 10.77
N ARG A 106 5.88 -20.52 11.58
CA ARG A 106 6.35 -20.19 12.94
C ARG A 106 5.40 -20.66 14.06
N THR A 107 4.35 -21.40 13.72
CA THR A 107 3.52 -22.21 14.63
C THR A 107 3.83 -23.67 14.43
#